data_AF-A0A2V6XAJ9-F1
#
_entry.id   AF-A0A2V6XAJ9-F1
#
_cell.length_a   1.000
_cell.length_b   1.000
_cell.length_c   1.000
_cell.angle_alpha   90.00
_cell.angle_beta   90.00
_cell.angle_gamma   90.00
#
_symmetry.space_group_name_H-M   'P 1'
#
loop_
_entity.id
_entity.type
_entity.pdbx_description
1 polymer ?
#
loop_
_entity_poly.entity_id
_entity_poly.type
_entity_poly.pdbx_seq_one_letter_code
_entity_poly.pdbx_strand_id
1 'polypeptide(L)' 'IDFARDHNPGRAFRSYSVQARAPLFDTAPFELRGRPTAGDACELWAVTPEGTVATIARAELS' A
#
# COMPACT_ATOMS: atom_id res chain seq x y z
N ILE A 1 -1.79 -3.60 4.98
CA ILE A 1 -3.19 -3.18 5.26
C ILE A 1 -3.21 -2.11 6.35
N ASP A 2 -2.50 -2.31 7.46
CA ASP A 2 -2.51 -1.37 8.60
C ASP A 2 -2.10 0.06 8.21
N PHE A 3 -1.04 0.21 7.41
CA PHE A 3 -0.65 1.53 6.87
C PHE A 3 -1.82 2.31 6.25
N ALA A 4 -2.71 1.64 5.53
CA ALA A 4 -3.86 2.29 4.90
C ALA A 4 -5.01 2.55 5.90
N ARG A 5 -5.16 1.73 6.95
CA ARG A 5 -6.12 1.95 8.05
C ARG A 5 -5.73 3.15 8.90
N ASP A 6 -4.46 3.22 9.28
CA ASP A 6 -3.91 4.28 10.13
C ASP A 6 -4.05 5.66 9.46
N HIS A 7 -3.97 5.70 8.12
CA HIS A 7 -4.17 6.92 7.32
C HIS A 7 -5.64 7.18 6.92
N ASN A 8 -6.59 6.30 7.26
CA ASN A 8 -8.02 6.46 6.98
C ASN A 8 -8.86 6.10 8.22
N PRO A 9 -8.69 6.81 9.34
CA PRO A 9 -9.37 6.49 10.59
C PRO A 9 -10.89 6.57 10.42
N GLY A 10 -11.61 5.61 11.00
CA GLY A 10 -13.07 5.56 10.97
C GLY A 10 -13.70 5.07 9.66
N ARG A 11 -12.90 4.80 8.63
CA ARG A 11 -13.38 4.25 7.35
C ARG A 11 -13.21 2.73 7.31
N ALA A 12 -14.22 2.03 6.80
CA ALA A 12 -14.15 0.59 6.64
C ALA A 12 -13.50 0.23 5.30
N PHE A 13 -12.77 -0.88 5.25
CA PHE A 13 -12.26 -1.43 3.98
C PHE A 13 -13.39 -2.18 3.28
N ARG A 14 -13.70 -1.78 2.05
CA ARG A 14 -14.62 -2.50 1.18
C ARG A 14 -13.90 -3.56 0.36
N SER A 15 -12.71 -3.23 -0.15
CA SER A 15 -11.88 -4.16 -0.90
C SER A 15 -10.40 -3.83 -0.72
N TYR A 16 -9.56 -4.86 -0.87
CA TYR A 16 -8.11 -4.73 -0.88
C TYR A 16 -7.54 -5.72 -1.90
N SER A 17 -6.82 -5.20 -2.89
CA SER A 17 -6.09 -6.02 -3.85
C SER A 17 -4.60 -5.71 -3.77
N VAL A 18 -3.78 -6.74 -3.95
CA VAL A 18 -2.33 -6.64 -3.87
C VAL A 18 -1.68 -7.44 -4.97
N GLN A 19 -0.57 -6.93 -5.48
CA GLN A 19 0.25 -7.61 -6.47
C GLN A 19 1.72 -7.48 -6.12
N ALA A 20 2.37 -8.62 -5.89
CA ALA A 20 3.82 -8.71 -5.77
C ALA A 20 4.47 -8.54 -7.16
N ARG A 21 5.53 -7.74 -7.22
CA ARG A 21 6.31 -7.42 -8.44
C ARG A 21 7.78 -7.82 -8.30
N ALA A 22 8.32 -7.78 -7.09
CA ALA A 22 9.64 -8.26 -6.74
C ALA A 22 9.63 -8.75 -5.28
N PRO A 23 10.61 -9.58 -4.85
CA PRO A 23 10.74 -9.96 -3.45
C PRO A 23 10.99 -8.74 -2.54
N LEU A 24 10.36 -8.73 -1.38
CA LEU A 24 10.80 -7.92 -0.24
C LEU A 24 11.60 -8.85 0.68
N PHE A 25 12.91 -8.63 0.76
CA PHE A 25 13.76 -9.33 1.73
C PHE A 25 13.80 -8.53 3.03
N ASP A 26 13.85 -9.23 4.17
CA ASP A 26 13.89 -8.63 5.51
C ASP A 26 15.29 -8.09 5.90
N THR A 27 16.26 -8.22 5.00
CA THR A 27 17.66 -7.83 5.23
C THR A 27 17.88 -6.31 5.21
N ALA A 28 16.90 -5.52 4.77
CA ALA A 28 16.95 -4.06 4.77
C ALA A 28 15.55 -3.43 4.93
N PRO A 29 15.44 -2.22 5.50
CA PRO A 29 14.18 -1.48 5.56
C PRO A 29 13.62 -1.21 4.17
N PHE A 30 12.31 -1.20 4.04
CA PHE A 30 11.60 -0.71 2.84
C PHE A 30 10.64 0.40 3.24
N GLU A 31 10.29 1.26 2.28
CA GLU A 31 9.32 2.33 2.50
C GLU A 31 7.93 1.90 2.03
N LEU A 32 6.92 2.22 2.84
CA LEU A 32 5.52 2.17 2.42
C LEU A 32 5.09 3.57 2.00
N ARG A 33 4.52 3.67 0.80
CA ARG A 33 4.00 4.90 0.23
C ARG A 33 2.54 4.69 -0.15
N GLY A 34 1.77 5.78 -0.13
CA GLY A 34 0.37 5.75 -0.49
C GLY A 34 -0.10 7.07 -1.06
N ARG A 35 -1.12 7.01 -1.91
CA ARG A 35 -1.75 8.18 -2.52
C ARG A 35 -3.26 7.97 -2.65
N PRO A 36 -4.08 8.93 -2.20
CA PRO A 36 -5.51 8.92 -2.52
C PRO A 36 -5.75 8.95 -4.04
N THR A 37 -6.77 8.24 -4.50
CA THR A 37 -7.25 8.29 -5.88
C THR A 37 -8.66 8.89 -5.93
N ALA A 38 -9.23 9.10 -7.12
CA ALA A 38 -10.60 9.57 -7.23
C ALA A 38 -11.59 8.60 -6.55
N GLY A 39 -12.58 9.16 -5.86
CA GLY A 39 -13.55 8.40 -5.06
C GLY A 39 -12.97 7.93 -3.73
N ASP A 40 -13.56 6.87 -3.18
CA ASP A 40 -13.23 6.32 -1.87
C ASP A 40 -12.10 5.28 -1.94
N ALA A 41 -11.00 5.61 -2.62
CA ALA A 41 -9.93 4.63 -2.86
C ALA A 41 -8.53 5.22 -2.74
N CYS A 42 -7.56 4.37 -2.42
CA CYS A 42 -6.14 4.72 -2.43
C CYS A 42 -5.27 3.66 -3.10
N GLU A 43 -4.16 4.12 -3.67
CA GLU A 43 -3.07 3.28 -4.16
C GLU A 43 -1.95 3.25 -3.12
N LEU A 44 -1.29 2.11 -3.01
CA LEU A 44 -0.24 1.84 -2.04
C LEU A 44 0.90 1.09 -2.74
N TRP A 45 2.14 1.34 -2.33
CA TRP A 45 3.27 0.58 -2.85
C TRP A 45 4.43 0.50 -1.85
N ALA A 46 5.19 -0.58 -1.94
CA ALA A 46 6.41 -0.79 -1.17
C ALA A 46 7.64 -0.54 -2.06
N VAL A 47 8.59 0.25 -1.56
CA VAL A 47 9.83 0.62 -2.26
C VAL A 47 11.04 0.10 -1.50
N THR A 48 11.90 -0.67 -2.17
CA THR A 48 13.18 -1.15 -1.59
C THR A 48 14.20 -0.01 -1.49
N PRO A 49 15.30 -0.17 -0.73
CA PRO A 49 16.37 0.82 -0.68
C PRO A 49 16.96 1.19 -2.05
N GLU A 50 16.95 0.24 -2.99
CA GLU A 50 17.44 0.40 -4.36
C GLU A 50 16.42 1.15 -5.26
N GLY A 51 15.27 1.55 -4.71
CA GLY A 51 14.21 2.25 -5.44
C GLY A 51 13.25 1.34 -6.20
N THR A 52 13.30 0.02 -5.99
CA THR A 52 12.44 -0.93 -6.69
C THR A 52 11.04 -0.95 -6.07
N VAL A 53 10.00 -0.86 -6.91
CA VAL A 53 8.62 -1.11 -6.46
C VAL A 53 8.39 -2.61 -6.36
N ALA A 54 8.40 -3.13 -5.14
CA ALA A 54 8.30 -4.56 -4.88
C ALA A 54 6.85 -5.05 -4.78
N THR A 55 5.93 -4.20 -4.33
CA THR A 55 4.50 -4.53 -4.22
C THR A 55 3.67 -3.30 -4.54
N ILE A 56 2.55 -3.51 -5.23
CA ILE A 56 1.50 -2.51 -5.41
C ILE A 56 0.20 -3.03 -4.82
N ALA A 57 -0.61 -2.14 -4.26
CA ALA A 57 -1.92 -2.47 -3.72
C ALA A 57 -2.93 -1.34 -3.98
N ARG A 58 -4.20 -1.71 -4.02
CA ARG A 58 -5.33 -0.79 -4.06
C ARG A 58 -6.28 -1.13 -2.92
N ALA A 59 -6.74 -0.10 -2.23
CA ALA A 59 -7.79 -0.21 -1.22
C ALA A 59 -8.99 0.64 -1.62
N GLU A 60 -10.18 0.10 -1.42
CA GLU A 60 -11.44 0.84 -1.47
C GLU A 60 -12.03 0.90 -0.08
N LEU A 61 -12.56 2.06 0.28
CA LEU A 61 -12.99 2.45 1.61
C LEU A 61 -14.47 2.86 1.58
N SER A 62 -15.12 2.87 2.73
CA SER A 62 -16.47 3.42 2.94
C SER A 62 -16.53 4.20 4.25
#